data_AF-A0A0J6WEE1-F1
#
_entry.id   AF-A0A0J6WEE1-F1
#
_cell.length_a   1.000
_cell.length_b   1.000
_cell.length_c   1.000
_cell.angle_alpha   90.00
_cell.angle_beta   90.00
_cell.angle_gamma   90.00
#
_symmetry.space_group_name_H-M   'P 1'
#
loop_
_entity.id
_entity.type
_entity.pdbx_description
1 polymer ?
#
loop_
_entity_poly.entity_id
_entity_poly.type
_entity_poly.pdbx_seq_one_letter_code
_entity_poly.pdbx_strand_id
1 'polypeptide(L)'
;MSKWLLRGLVFAALMVIVRLLQGALINTWETKAGLISVVLVVLYAIAVFVWGHIDGRADARANPDPDRRSDLAMTWLLAGLFAGVVSGAVAWFIGVFYKNLYVEGLLNELTTFAAFTALLVFLFAIIGVALGRWLVDRKTPNTPRRRDGDDDRADTDVFAAVRDDRDVQDYDRHHEDAETEKHTSPVAVAEHDDDTEKTRREN
;
A
#
# COMPACT_ATOMS: atom_id res chain seq x y z
N MET A 1 10.61 4.75 -16.15
CA MET A 1 9.18 5.05 -16.37
C MET A 1 8.40 3.92 -17.07
N SER A 2 9.02 2.91 -17.67
CA SER A 2 8.36 1.91 -18.54
C SER A 2 7.63 0.75 -17.83
N LYS A 3 7.77 0.60 -16.50
CA LYS A 3 7.31 -0.61 -15.79
C LYS A 3 5.78 -0.77 -15.75
N TRP A 4 5.03 0.33 -15.67
CA TRP A 4 3.56 0.30 -15.68
C TRP A 4 3.00 0.05 -17.08
N LEU A 5 3.61 0.67 -18.11
CA LEU A 5 3.20 0.48 -19.51
C LEU A 5 3.34 -0.97 -19.97
N LEU A 6 4.46 -1.64 -19.64
CA LEU A 6 4.65 -3.04 -20.01
C LEU A 6 3.57 -3.93 -19.39
N ARG A 7 3.28 -3.76 -18.10
CA ARG A 7 2.24 -4.52 -17.40
C ARG A 7 0.87 -4.25 -18.02
N GLY A 8 0.53 -2.98 -18.19
CA GLY A 8 -0.73 -2.56 -18.80
C GLY A 8 -0.90 -3.12 -20.21
N LEU A 9 0.16 -3.11 -21.03
CA LEU A 9 0.14 -3.66 -22.39
C LEU A 9 -0.06 -5.19 -22.39
N VAL A 10 0.64 -5.92 -21.52
CA VAL A 10 0.48 -7.39 -21.43
C VAL A 10 -0.94 -7.74 -21.01
N PHE A 11 -1.48 -7.05 -20.00
CA PHE A 11 -2.86 -7.27 -19.56
C PHE A 11 -3.89 -6.81 -20.60
N ALA A 12 -3.62 -5.74 -21.36
CA ALA A 12 -4.46 -5.34 -22.49
C ALA A 12 -4.54 -6.46 -23.53
N ALA A 13 -3.40 -6.97 -23.98
CA ALA A 13 -3.33 -8.05 -24.96
C ALA A 13 -4.00 -9.33 -24.44
N LEU A 14 -3.72 -9.69 -23.19
CA LEU A 14 -4.31 -10.86 -22.56
C LEU A 14 -5.83 -10.73 -22.42
N MET A 15 -6.34 -9.53 -22.10
CA MET A 15 -7.79 -9.27 -22.03
C MET A 15 -8.45 -9.39 -23.40
N VAL A 16 -7.81 -8.90 -24.47
CA VAL A 16 -8.29 -9.09 -25.85
C VAL A 16 -8.39 -10.59 -26.17
N ILE A 17 -7.35 -11.38 -25.87
CA ILE A 17 -7.36 -12.83 -26.09
C ILE A 17 -8.50 -13.50 -25.31
N VAL A 18 -8.67 -13.15 -24.03
CA VAL A 18 -9.76 -13.68 -23.19
C VAL A 18 -11.12 -13.40 -23.82
N ARG A 19 -11.33 -12.20 -24.36
CA ARG A 19 -12.60 -11.83 -25.01
C ARG A 19 -12.81 -12.56 -26.33
N LEU A 20 -11.77 -12.75 -27.13
CA LEU A 20 -11.85 -13.57 -28.35
C LEU A 20 -12.23 -15.02 -28.02
N LEU A 21 -11.60 -15.62 -27.00
CA LEU A 21 -11.91 -16.96 -26.53
C LEU A 21 -13.34 -17.02 -25.98
N GLN A 22 -13.75 -16.03 -25.19
CA GLN A 22 -15.10 -15.94 -24.65
C GLN A 22 -16.13 -15.94 -25.79
N GLY A 23 -15.96 -15.10 -26.81
CA GLY A 23 -16.87 -15.05 -27.96
C GLY A 23 -16.95 -16.37 -28.71
N ALA A 24 -15.80 -17.01 -29.00
CA ALA A 24 -15.76 -18.28 -29.71
C ALA A 24 -16.38 -19.45 -28.91
N LEU A 25 -16.08 -19.52 -27.61
CA LEU A 25 -16.57 -20.56 -26.71
C LEU A 25 -18.08 -20.44 -26.45
N ILE A 26 -18.56 -19.22 -26.21
CA ILE A 26 -19.99 -18.95 -25.99
C ILE A 26 -20.79 -19.29 -27.25
N ASN A 27 -20.28 -18.92 -28.44
CA ASN A 27 -20.93 -19.26 -29.71
C ASN A 27 -21.03 -20.78 -29.96
N THR A 28 -20.14 -21.57 -29.37
CA THR A 28 -20.17 -23.04 -29.52
C THR A 28 -21.02 -23.72 -28.44
N TRP A 29 -21.04 -23.17 -27.22
CA TRP A 29 -21.70 -23.74 -26.05
C TRP A 29 -22.55 -22.71 -25.31
N GLU A 30 -23.60 -22.21 -25.99
CA GLU A 30 -24.47 -21.14 -25.48
C GLU A 30 -25.10 -21.47 -24.12
N THR A 31 -25.47 -22.73 -23.88
CA THR A 31 -26.08 -23.18 -22.61
C THR A 31 -25.15 -23.02 -21.39
N LYS A 32 -23.84 -22.89 -21.60
CA LYS A 32 -22.82 -22.72 -20.55
C LYS A 32 -22.17 -21.35 -20.56
N ALA A 33 -22.75 -20.37 -21.26
CA ALA A 33 -22.16 -19.04 -21.46
C ALA A 33 -21.76 -18.33 -20.16
N GLY A 34 -22.61 -18.42 -19.13
CA GLY A 34 -22.32 -17.85 -17.81
C GLY A 34 -21.10 -18.49 -17.14
N LEU A 35 -21.00 -19.83 -17.19
CA LEU A 35 -19.88 -20.56 -16.58
C LEU A 35 -18.57 -20.25 -17.31
N ILE A 36 -18.59 -20.24 -18.65
CA ILE A 36 -17.42 -19.89 -19.47
C ILE A 36 -16.91 -18.49 -19.11
N SER A 37 -17.81 -17.51 -19.01
CA SER A 37 -17.46 -16.12 -18.68
C SER A 37 -16.82 -16.02 -17.28
N VAL A 38 -17.43 -16.65 -16.28
CA VAL A 38 -16.91 -16.64 -14.90
C VAL A 38 -15.53 -17.29 -14.84
N VAL A 39 -15.34 -18.45 -15.47
CA VAL A 39 -14.05 -19.14 -15.47
C VAL A 39 -12.96 -18.29 -16.11
N LEU A 40 -13.22 -17.69 -17.28
CA LEU A 40 -12.25 -16.85 -17.97
C LEU A 40 -11.87 -15.61 -17.15
N VAL A 41 -12.85 -14.95 -16.52
CA VAL A 41 -12.62 -13.80 -15.63
C VAL A 41 -11.78 -14.21 -14.41
N VAL A 42 -12.05 -15.39 -13.83
CA VAL A 42 -11.27 -15.91 -12.70
C VAL A 42 -9.84 -16.23 -13.10
N LEU A 43 -9.62 -16.86 -14.26
CA LEU A 43 -8.27 -17.13 -14.77
C LEU A 43 -7.50 -15.83 -15.02
N TYR A 44 -8.16 -14.82 -15.58
CA TYR A 44 -7.59 -13.48 -15.75
C TYR A 44 -7.19 -12.86 -14.40
N ALA A 45 -8.11 -12.90 -13.42
CA ALA A 45 -7.86 -12.39 -12.07
C ALA A 45 -6.69 -13.11 -11.38
N ILE A 46 -6.57 -14.43 -11.55
CA ILE A 46 -5.44 -15.22 -11.03
C ILE A 46 -4.13 -14.77 -11.66
N ALA A 47 -4.08 -14.57 -12.98
CA ALA A 47 -2.87 -14.11 -13.67
C ALA A 47 -2.42 -12.72 -13.15
N VAL A 48 -3.37 -11.80 -12.99
CA VAL A 48 -3.14 -10.48 -12.38
C VAL A 48 -2.61 -10.64 -10.95
N PHE A 49 -3.28 -11.44 -10.13
CA PHE A 49 -2.93 -11.66 -8.73
C PHE A 49 -1.53 -12.24 -8.57
N VAL A 50 -1.17 -13.25 -9.36
CA VAL A 50 0.14 -13.90 -9.32
C VAL A 50 1.24 -12.90 -9.66
N TRP A 51 1.05 -12.07 -10.68
CA TRP A 51 2.01 -11.03 -11.01
C TRP A 51 2.11 -9.99 -9.89
N GLY A 52 0.98 -9.48 -9.40
CA GLY A 52 0.94 -8.57 -8.25
C GLY A 52 1.69 -9.14 -7.04
N HIS A 53 1.52 -10.43 -6.76
CA HIS A 53 2.23 -11.13 -5.70
C HIS A 53 3.74 -11.20 -5.92
N ILE A 54 4.18 -11.50 -7.14
CA ILE A 54 5.60 -11.49 -7.50
C ILE A 54 6.19 -10.09 -7.32
N ASP A 55 5.49 -9.06 -7.78
CA ASP A 55 5.92 -7.66 -7.63
C ASP A 55 6.00 -7.23 -6.16
N GLY A 56 5.00 -7.56 -5.33
CA GLY A 56 5.02 -7.22 -3.91
C GLY A 56 6.15 -7.90 -3.16
N ARG A 57 6.44 -9.18 -3.46
CA ARG A 57 7.61 -9.87 -2.90
C ARG A 57 8.93 -9.28 -3.38
N ALA A 58 9.03 -8.91 -4.66
CA ALA A 58 10.25 -8.33 -5.22
C ALA A 58 10.54 -6.97 -4.59
N ASP A 59 9.51 -6.13 -4.42
CA ASP A 59 9.61 -4.82 -3.76
C ASP A 59 10.00 -4.93 -2.28
N ALA A 60 9.38 -5.85 -1.52
CA ALA A 60 9.73 -6.06 -0.11
C ALA A 60 11.16 -6.60 0.10
N ARG A 61 11.69 -7.38 -0.85
CA ARG A 61 13.08 -7.85 -0.79
C ARG A 61 14.08 -6.76 -1.17
N ALA A 62 13.73 -5.88 -2.10
CA ALA A 62 14.60 -4.82 -2.56
C ALA A 62 14.65 -3.64 -1.56
N ASN A 63 13.55 -3.38 -0.84
CA ASN A 63 13.42 -2.29 0.13
C ASN A 63 12.96 -2.85 1.49
N PRO A 64 13.90 -3.21 2.38
CA PRO A 64 13.58 -3.69 3.73
C PRO A 64 12.86 -2.62 4.57
N ASP A 65 13.18 -1.36 4.34
CA ASP A 65 12.55 -0.21 4.99
C ASP A 65 11.16 0.09 4.38
N PRO A 66 10.06 0.01 5.16
CA PRO A 66 8.71 0.26 4.68
C PRO A 66 8.52 1.63 4.03
N ASP A 67 9.20 2.66 4.54
CA ASP A 67 8.98 4.05 4.14
C ASP A 67 9.63 4.37 2.77
N ARG A 68 10.54 3.52 2.30
CA ARG A 68 11.21 3.65 1.00
C ARG A 68 10.60 2.79 -0.11
N ARG A 69 9.48 2.11 0.17
CA ARG A 69 8.84 1.20 -0.80
C ARG A 69 8.27 1.95 -2.00
N SER A 70 8.29 1.28 -3.15
CA SER A 70 7.73 1.87 -4.36
C SER A 70 6.21 1.96 -4.31
N ASP A 71 5.64 3.02 -4.91
CA ASP A 71 4.20 3.17 -5.07
C ASP A 71 3.67 2.23 -6.17
N LEU A 72 3.48 0.97 -5.76
CA LEU A 72 2.88 -0.05 -6.59
C LEU A 72 1.38 0.18 -6.80
N ALA A 73 0.72 0.94 -5.92
CA ALA A 73 -0.71 1.23 -6.06
C ALA A 73 -0.97 2.09 -7.29
N MET A 74 -0.27 3.22 -7.42
CA MET A 74 -0.37 4.06 -8.61
C MET A 74 0.04 3.31 -9.89
N THR A 75 1.09 2.48 -9.79
CA THR A 75 1.58 1.68 -10.92
C THR A 75 0.52 0.71 -11.44
N TRP A 76 -0.16 -0.01 -10.55
CA TRP A 76 -1.19 -0.98 -10.91
C TRP A 76 -2.52 -0.33 -11.30
N LEU A 77 -2.84 0.83 -10.73
CA LEU A 77 -4.01 1.62 -11.13
C LEU A 77 -3.87 2.10 -12.58
N LEU A 78 -2.75 2.72 -12.92
CA LEU A 78 -2.47 3.19 -14.29
C LEU A 78 -2.38 2.04 -15.28
N ALA A 79 -1.76 0.91 -14.89
CA ALA A 79 -1.68 -0.28 -15.72
C ALA A 79 -3.07 -0.87 -16.00
N GLY A 80 -3.94 -0.96 -14.98
CA GLY A 80 -5.31 -1.45 -15.13
C GLY A 80 -6.17 -0.53 -16.00
N LEU A 81 -6.08 0.78 -15.79
CA LEU A 81 -6.79 1.77 -16.61
C LEU A 81 -6.35 1.70 -18.08
N PHE A 82 -5.04 1.68 -18.32
CA PHE A 82 -4.49 1.53 -19.67
C PHE A 82 -4.93 0.21 -20.30
N ALA A 83 -4.88 -0.90 -19.56
CA ALA A 83 -5.32 -2.21 -20.04
C ALA A 83 -6.80 -2.20 -20.42
N GLY A 84 -7.66 -1.61 -19.60
CA GLY A 84 -9.10 -1.50 -19.86
C GLY A 84 -9.41 -0.71 -21.13
N VAL A 85 -8.86 0.51 -21.25
CA VAL A 85 -9.11 1.38 -22.41
C VAL A 85 -8.56 0.78 -23.70
N VAL A 86 -7.31 0.30 -23.68
CA VAL A 86 -6.67 -0.25 -24.88
C VAL A 86 -7.33 -1.55 -25.32
N SER A 87 -7.62 -2.46 -24.39
CA SER A 87 -8.32 -3.71 -24.73
C SER A 87 -9.75 -3.47 -25.21
N GLY A 88 -10.49 -2.53 -24.62
CA GLY A 88 -11.82 -2.13 -25.09
C GLY A 88 -11.79 -1.56 -26.51
N ALA A 89 -10.85 -0.64 -26.78
CA ALA A 89 -10.67 -0.06 -28.10
C ALA A 89 -10.30 -1.11 -29.17
N VAL A 90 -9.39 -2.03 -28.83
CA VAL A 90 -8.98 -3.13 -29.72
C VAL A 90 -10.11 -4.13 -29.95
N ALA A 91 -10.83 -4.53 -28.89
CA ALA A 91 -11.96 -5.46 -29.01
C ALA A 91 -13.09 -4.87 -29.86
N TRP A 92 -13.41 -3.59 -29.66
CA TRP A 92 -14.32 -2.85 -30.54
C TRP A 92 -13.85 -2.86 -31.99
N PHE A 93 -12.58 -2.53 -32.23
CA PHE A 93 -12.03 -2.51 -33.58
C PHE A 93 -12.13 -3.88 -34.27
N ILE A 94 -11.86 -4.97 -33.55
CA ILE A 94 -12.02 -6.33 -34.07
C ILE A 94 -13.51 -6.63 -34.34
N GLY A 95 -14.42 -6.20 -33.45
CA GLY A 95 -15.86 -6.39 -33.60
C GLY A 95 -16.47 -5.74 -34.84
N VAL A 96 -15.84 -4.67 -35.36
CA VAL A 96 -16.24 -4.06 -36.65
C VAL A 96 -16.11 -5.06 -37.80
N PHE A 97 -15.12 -5.94 -37.76
CA PHE A 97 -14.86 -6.93 -38.83
C PHE A 97 -15.40 -8.33 -38.50
N TYR A 98 -15.55 -8.67 -37.22
CA TYR A 98 -15.99 -9.98 -36.75
C TYR A 98 -17.31 -9.90 -35.97
N LYS A 99 -18.43 -10.17 -36.65
CA LYS A 99 -19.79 -10.14 -36.05
C LYS A 99 -20.05 -11.20 -34.97
N ASN A 100 -19.23 -12.24 -34.90
CA ASN A 100 -19.29 -13.25 -33.84
C ASN A 100 -18.66 -12.76 -32.52
N LEU A 101 -18.01 -11.60 -32.52
CA LEU A 101 -17.55 -10.96 -31.31
C LEU A 101 -18.72 -10.20 -30.67
N TYR A 102 -19.11 -10.61 -29.46
CA TYR A 102 -20.14 -9.91 -28.70
C TYR A 102 -19.54 -8.63 -28.13
N VAL A 103 -19.64 -7.54 -28.89
CA VAL A 103 -19.12 -6.22 -28.52
C VAL A 103 -20.28 -5.23 -28.57
N GLU A 104 -20.43 -4.45 -27.50
CA GLU A 104 -21.43 -3.39 -27.47
C GLU A 104 -20.92 -2.15 -28.26
N GLY A 105 -21.68 -1.06 -28.23
CA GLY A 105 -21.22 0.21 -28.80
C GLY A 105 -19.88 0.66 -28.19
N LEU A 106 -19.06 1.38 -28.98
CA LEU A 106 -17.74 1.88 -28.59
C LEU A 106 -17.71 2.53 -27.20
N LEU A 107 -18.75 3.32 -26.88
CA LEU A 107 -18.86 4.00 -25.60
C LEU A 107 -18.93 3.04 -24.42
N ASN A 108 -19.68 1.93 -24.52
CA ASN A 108 -19.79 0.95 -23.43
C ASN A 108 -18.49 0.17 -23.24
N GLU A 109 -17.76 -0.09 -24.32
CA GLU A 109 -16.44 -0.73 -24.27
C GLU A 109 -15.40 0.15 -23.57
N LEU A 110 -15.34 1.44 -23.92
CA LEU A 110 -14.38 2.39 -23.35
C LEU A 110 -14.74 2.88 -21.94
N THR A 111 -15.96 2.61 -21.45
CA THR A 111 -16.41 3.06 -20.12
C THR A 111 -16.65 1.88 -19.20
N THR A 112 -17.75 1.14 -19.37
CA THR A 112 -18.16 0.05 -18.48
C THR A 112 -17.14 -1.08 -18.47
N PHE A 113 -16.78 -1.59 -19.64
CA PHE A 113 -15.83 -2.69 -19.73
C PHE A 113 -14.40 -2.26 -19.38
N ALA A 114 -14.00 -1.05 -19.79
CA ALA A 114 -12.72 -0.48 -19.39
C ALA A 114 -12.64 -0.30 -17.86
N ALA A 115 -13.67 0.25 -17.21
CA ALA A 115 -13.72 0.42 -15.77
C ALA A 115 -13.75 -0.91 -15.03
N PHE A 116 -14.53 -1.89 -15.51
CA PHE A 116 -14.53 -3.24 -14.97
C PHE A 116 -13.14 -3.89 -15.02
N THR A 117 -12.49 -3.82 -16.19
CA THR A 117 -11.14 -4.37 -16.39
C THR A 117 -10.13 -3.65 -15.50
N ALA A 118 -10.20 -2.32 -15.41
CA ALA A 118 -9.33 -1.52 -14.56
C ALA A 118 -9.49 -1.87 -13.08
N LEU A 119 -10.73 -1.98 -12.60
CA LEU A 119 -11.04 -2.35 -11.22
C LEU A 119 -10.56 -3.76 -10.90
N LEU A 120 -10.82 -4.71 -11.79
CA LEU A 120 -10.38 -6.10 -11.63
C LEU A 120 -8.85 -6.16 -11.57
N VAL A 121 -8.15 -5.56 -12.53
CA VAL A 121 -6.69 -5.55 -12.54
C VAL A 121 -6.13 -4.91 -11.28
N PHE A 122 -6.65 -3.73 -10.91
CA PHE A 122 -6.18 -3.00 -9.73
C PHE A 122 -6.39 -3.80 -8.43
N LEU A 123 -7.62 -4.28 -8.21
CA LEU A 123 -7.99 -4.95 -6.95
C LEU A 123 -7.17 -6.23 -6.74
N PHE A 124 -7.16 -7.13 -7.73
CA PHE A 124 -6.47 -8.41 -7.59
C PHE A 124 -4.94 -8.23 -7.54
N ALA A 125 -4.39 -7.26 -8.27
CA ALA A 125 -2.98 -6.96 -8.19
C ALA A 125 -2.59 -6.42 -6.81
N ILE A 126 -3.37 -5.51 -6.23
CA ILE A 126 -3.06 -4.92 -4.92
C ILE A 126 -3.18 -5.93 -3.80
N ILE A 127 -4.19 -6.81 -3.84
CA ILE A 127 -4.27 -7.94 -2.90
C ILE A 127 -3.03 -8.83 -3.05
N GLY A 128 -2.63 -9.16 -4.27
CA GLY A 128 -1.40 -9.91 -4.55
C GLY A 128 -0.16 -9.23 -3.97
N VAL A 129 0.03 -7.93 -4.25
CA VAL A 129 1.15 -7.12 -3.76
C VAL A 129 1.19 -7.10 -2.23
N ALA A 130 0.05 -6.85 -1.58
CA ALA A 130 -0.06 -6.82 -0.13
C ALA A 130 0.34 -8.16 0.50
N LEU A 131 -0.18 -9.27 -0.04
CA LEU A 131 0.20 -10.61 0.40
C LEU A 131 1.68 -10.91 0.15
N GLY A 132 2.23 -10.43 -0.98
CA GLY A 132 3.65 -10.57 -1.30
C GLY A 132 4.54 -9.86 -0.30
N ARG A 133 4.21 -8.61 0.04
CA ARG A 133 4.93 -7.82 1.06
C ARG A 133 4.85 -8.48 2.43
N TRP A 134 3.65 -8.85 2.86
CA TRP A 134 3.40 -9.48 4.16
C TRP A 134 4.16 -10.79 4.37
N LEU A 135 4.26 -11.63 3.33
CA LEU A 135 4.96 -12.91 3.42
C LEU A 135 6.48 -12.75 3.55
N VAL A 136 7.03 -11.64 3.03
CA VAL A 136 8.45 -11.28 3.18
C VAL A 136 8.69 -10.65 4.55
N ASP A 137 7.85 -9.71 4.96
CA ASP A 137 8.00 -8.99 6.23
C ASP A 137 7.96 -9.93 7.44
N ARG A 138 7.16 -11.00 7.39
CA ARG A 138 7.14 -12.05 8.42
C ARG A 138 8.48 -12.78 8.63
N LYS A 139 9.38 -12.75 7.64
CA LYS A 139 10.64 -13.51 7.67
C LYS A 139 11.86 -12.66 8.03
N THR A 140 11.70 -11.34 8.10
CA THR A 140 12.78 -10.43 8.41
C THR A 140 12.86 -10.25 9.93
N PRO A 141 13.99 -10.56 10.59
CA PRO A 141 14.17 -10.24 12.01
C PRO A 141 13.96 -8.74 12.23
N ASN A 142 13.32 -8.37 13.35
CA ASN A 142 13.17 -6.98 13.77
C ASN A 142 14.57 -6.34 13.89
N THR A 143 15.02 -5.72 12.81
CA THR A 143 16.25 -4.93 12.84
C THR A 143 15.85 -3.66 13.55
N PRO A 144 16.48 -3.32 14.70
CA PRO A 144 16.13 -2.11 15.43
C PRO A 144 16.27 -0.95 14.45
N ARG A 145 15.21 -0.14 14.34
CA ARG A 145 15.22 1.09 13.53
C ARG A 145 16.47 1.87 13.91
N ARG A 146 17.44 1.97 13.01
CA ARG A 146 18.54 2.92 13.17
C ARG A 146 17.87 4.28 13.13
N ARG A 147 17.84 4.94 14.27
CA ARG A 147 17.29 6.28 14.44
C ARG A 147 18.28 7.22 13.77
N ASP A 148 18.24 7.30 12.44
CA ASP A 148 18.99 8.30 11.68
C ASP A 148 18.36 9.66 12.01
N GLY A 149 18.90 10.34 13.02
CA GLY A 149 18.40 11.62 13.49
C GLY A 149 18.77 11.98 14.92
N ASP A 150 19.87 11.44 15.45
CA ASP A 150 20.51 11.92 16.69
C ASP A 150 21.61 12.95 16.37
N ASP A 151 22.29 12.85 15.22
CA ASP A 151 23.36 13.79 14.86
C ASP A 151 22.82 15.14 14.33
N ASP A 152 21.73 15.15 13.54
CA ASP A 152 21.16 16.39 12.98
C ASP A 152 20.25 17.17 13.97
N ARG A 153 19.93 16.60 15.14
CA ARG A 153 19.12 17.28 16.17
C ARG A 153 19.94 18.09 17.16
N ALA A 154 21.25 17.86 17.25
CA ALA A 154 22.12 18.65 18.12
C ALA A 154 22.09 20.14 17.75
N ASP A 155 21.98 20.46 16.45
CA ASP A 155 22.00 21.85 15.95
C ASP A 155 20.66 22.59 16.12
N THR A 156 19.56 21.87 16.40
CA THR A 156 18.22 22.48 16.58
C THR A 156 17.70 22.41 18.01
N ASP A 157 18.33 21.62 18.88
CA ASP A 157 17.96 21.56 20.28
C ASP A 157 18.79 22.57 21.09
N VAL A 158 18.22 23.76 21.32
CA VAL A 158 18.81 24.82 22.14
C VAL A 158 19.21 24.31 23.54
N PHE A 159 18.56 23.25 24.03
CA PHE A 159 18.87 22.65 25.33
C PHE A 159 20.05 21.66 25.30
N ALA A 160 20.43 21.16 24.13
CA ALA A 160 21.64 20.35 23.95
C ALA A 160 22.89 21.24 23.88
N ALA A 161 22.83 22.37 23.14
CA ALA A 161 23.91 23.34 23.05
C ALA A 161 24.31 23.93 24.43
N VAL A 162 23.35 24.15 25.33
CA VAL A 162 23.61 24.67 26.70
C VAL A 162 24.21 23.60 27.64
N ARG A 163 24.14 22.31 27.27
CA ARG A 163 24.77 21.23 28.04
C ARG A 163 26.22 20.99 27.64
N ASP A 164 26.58 21.27 26.39
CA ASP A 164 27.93 21.05 25.87
C ASP A 164 28.94 22.10 26.38
N ASP A 165 28.49 23.32 26.68
CA ASP A 165 29.31 24.39 27.28
C ASP A 165 29.57 24.22 28.79
N ARG A 166 29.12 23.12 29.41
CA ARG A 166 29.53 22.75 30.77
C ARG A 166 30.66 21.74 30.72
N ASP A 167 31.84 22.26 30.43
CA ASP A 167 33.12 21.58 30.62
C ASP A 167 33.15 20.85 31.97
N VAL A 168 33.34 19.53 31.89
CA VAL A 168 33.50 18.60 33.00
C VAL A 168 34.92 18.69 33.58
N GLN A 169 35.42 19.91 33.81
CA GLN A 169 36.77 20.15 34.32
C GLN A 169 36.82 21.20 35.45
N ASP A 170 35.89 21.18 36.42
CA ASP A 170 36.20 21.79 37.73
C ASP A 170 35.28 21.35 38.87
N TYR A 171 35.08 20.03 39.07
CA TYR A 171 34.26 19.52 40.19
C TYR A 171 35.01 18.62 41.18
N ASP A 172 36.34 18.77 41.27
CA ASP A 172 37.17 17.96 42.18
C ASP A 172 38.03 18.79 43.16
N ARG A 173 37.73 20.09 43.38
CA ARG A 173 38.55 20.90 44.31
C ARG A 173 37.83 21.81 45.29
N HIS A 174 36.55 21.61 45.59
CA HIS A 174 35.92 22.24 46.76
C HIS A 174 34.84 21.33 47.37
N HIS A 175 35.29 20.29 48.06
CA HIS A 175 34.47 19.51 49.00
C HIS A 175 35.04 19.62 50.42
N GLU A 176 35.39 20.83 50.83
CA GLU A 176 35.52 21.19 52.24
C GLU A 176 34.73 22.50 52.42
N ASP A 177 33.74 22.44 53.31
CA ASP A 177 33.02 23.57 53.91
C ASP A 177 31.96 24.31 53.07
N ALA A 178 30.76 23.72 52.98
CA ALA A 178 29.50 24.49 53.05
C ALA A 178 28.31 23.57 53.35
N GLU A 179 27.62 23.87 54.45
CA GLU A 179 26.43 23.19 54.94
C GLU A 179 25.31 23.08 53.89
N THR A 180 24.66 21.92 53.84
CA THR A 180 23.40 21.69 53.10
C THR A 180 22.28 22.60 53.63
N GLU A 181 22.09 23.75 53.01
CA GLU A 181 20.87 24.54 53.20
C GLU A 181 19.74 23.89 52.39
N LYS A 182 18.82 23.24 53.10
CA LYS A 182 17.61 22.64 52.53
C LYS A 182 16.69 23.75 52.00
N HIS A 183 16.76 24.03 50.71
CA HIS A 183 15.74 24.83 50.02
C HIS A 183 14.40 24.05 49.98
N THR A 184 13.52 24.30 50.95
CA THR A 184 12.12 23.89 50.90
C THR A 184 11.32 24.88 50.06
N SER A 185 11.12 24.57 48.77
CA SER A 185 10.14 25.27 47.94
C SER A 185 8.77 24.59 48.06
N PRO A 186 7.67 25.32 48.29
CA PRO A 186 6.33 24.74 48.41
C PRO A 186 5.82 24.43 47.00
N VAL A 187 5.95 23.18 46.55
CA VAL A 187 5.22 22.72 45.38
C VAL A 187 3.78 22.44 45.84
N ALA A 188 2.85 23.23 45.30
CA ALA A 188 1.42 23.03 45.51
C ALA A 188 1.03 21.62 45.04
N VAL A 189 0.65 20.78 45.99
CA VAL A 189 -0.02 19.51 45.75
C VAL A 189 -1.43 19.88 45.27
N ALA A 190 -1.73 19.60 44.01
CA ALA A 190 -3.12 19.61 43.56
C ALA A 190 -3.82 18.43 44.24
N GLU A 191 -4.66 18.75 45.23
CA GLU A 191 -5.53 17.82 45.92
C GLU A 191 -6.51 17.23 44.90
N HIS A 192 -6.50 15.89 44.76
CA HIS A 192 -7.43 15.16 43.91
C HIS A 192 -8.69 14.92 44.73
N ASP A 193 -9.74 15.71 44.49
CA ASP A 193 -11.06 15.50 45.08
C ASP A 193 -11.67 14.19 44.54
N ASP A 194 -11.52 13.11 45.33
CA ASP A 194 -12.30 11.88 45.24
C ASP A 194 -13.72 12.14 45.78
N ASP A 195 -14.60 12.73 44.97
CA ASP A 195 -16.02 12.88 45.33
C ASP A 195 -16.94 12.55 44.14
N THR A 196 -16.85 11.33 43.62
CA THR A 196 -17.86 10.80 42.69
C THR A 196 -18.19 9.32 42.88
N GLU A 197 -18.29 8.83 44.13
CA GLU A 197 -18.75 7.46 44.37
C GLU A 197 -19.72 7.24 45.56
N LYS A 198 -20.48 8.26 45.98
CA LYS A 198 -21.57 8.08 46.97
C LYS A 198 -22.82 8.92 46.67
N THR A 199 -23.54 8.59 45.60
CA THR A 199 -24.96 8.98 45.47
C THR A 199 -25.74 8.04 44.54
N ARG A 200 -25.36 6.76 44.49
CA ARG A 200 -26.14 5.72 43.78
C ARG A 200 -26.21 4.40 44.54
N ARG A 201 -26.32 4.47 45.86
CA ARG A 201 -26.88 3.41 46.70
C ARG A 201 -27.65 4.13 47.83
N GLU A 202 -28.87 3.68 48.07
CA GLU A 202 -29.84 4.21 49.06
C GLU A 202 -30.77 5.33 48.56
N ASN A 203 -31.66 4.97 47.61
CA ASN A 203 -33.12 4.90 47.84
C ASN A 203 -33.84 4.48 46.56
#